data_AF-A0A6G6X8B4-F1
#
_entry.id   AF-A0A6G6X8B4-F1
#
_cell.length_a   1.000
_cell.length_b   1.000
_cell.length_c   1.000
_cell.angle_alpha   90.00
_cell.angle_beta   90.00
_cell.angle_gamma   90.00
#
_symmetry.space_group_name_H-M   'P 1'
#
loop_
_entity.id
_entity.type
_entity.pdbx_description
1 polymer ?
#
loop_
_entity_poly.entity_id
_entity_poly.type
_entity_poly.pdbx_seq_one_letter_code
_entity_poly.pdbx_strand_id
1 'polypeptide(L)'
;MSEYGDAGRGWRLFFWIAAAFNFLIGLAGMLMPESSIDGRTIGLLIFAFGLVYFIVASDPIRYGKVLWAGVLGKVGVVALLGPSEFGGEGSALIAAVLTGDALFAFGFLVFLFTKADSQPG
;
A
#
# COMPACT_ATOMS: atom_id res chain seq x y z
N MET A 1 -5.26 -31.07 5.18
CA MET A 1 -5.40 -30.04 4.13
C MET A 1 -5.77 -28.74 4.84
N SER A 2 -4.81 -27.98 5.37
CA SER A 2 -4.07 -26.89 4.71
C SER A 2 -4.64 -25.49 5.02
N GLU A 3 -4.91 -25.15 6.30
CA GLU A 3 -5.17 -23.75 6.69
C GLU A 3 -4.02 -22.81 6.27
N TYR A 4 -2.78 -23.32 6.26
CA TYR A 4 -1.60 -22.55 5.85
C TYR A 4 -1.53 -22.24 4.34
N GLY A 5 -2.01 -23.14 3.48
CA GLY A 5 -1.96 -22.95 2.03
C GLY A 5 -3.00 -21.94 1.51
N ASP A 6 -4.12 -21.80 2.21
CA ASP A 6 -5.19 -20.88 1.83
C ASP A 6 -4.93 -19.47 2.38
N ALA A 7 -4.44 -19.36 3.62
CA ALA A 7 -3.97 -18.09 4.17
C ALA A 7 -2.81 -17.50 3.34
N GLY A 8 -1.85 -18.35 2.92
CA GLY A 8 -0.76 -17.93 2.05
C GLY A 8 -1.23 -17.41 0.69
N ARG A 9 -2.26 -18.04 0.10
CA ARG A 9 -2.88 -17.57 -1.16
C ARG A 9 -3.61 -16.24 -0.97
N GLY A 10 -4.35 -16.08 0.13
CA GLY A 10 -5.04 -14.83 0.47
C GLY A 10 -4.08 -13.64 0.59
N TRP A 11 -2.98 -13.81 1.31
CA TRP A 11 -1.96 -12.75 1.45
C TRP A 11 -1.29 -12.39 0.13
N ARG A 12 -0.95 -13.37 -0.71
CA ARG A 12 -0.38 -13.11 -2.04
C ARG A 12 -1.34 -12.30 -2.90
N LEU A 13 -2.64 -12.65 -2.90
CA LEU A 13 -3.66 -11.89 -3.61
C LEU A 13 -3.79 -10.46 -3.06
N PHE A 14 -3.79 -10.30 -1.74
CA PHE A 14 -3.84 -8.99 -1.11
C PHE A 14 -2.66 -8.09 -1.53
N PHE A 15 -1.42 -8.59 -1.53
CA PHE A 15 -0.26 -7.82 -1.97
C PHE A 15 -0.28 -7.51 -3.47
N TRP A 16 -0.84 -8.41 -4.28
CA TRP A 16 -1.09 -8.14 -5.71
C TRP A 16 -2.08 -7.01 -5.92
N ILE A 17 -3.17 -6.99 -5.17
CA ILE A 17 -4.17 -5.91 -5.23
C ILE A 17 -3.52 -4.59 -4.77
N ALA A 18 -2.74 -4.62 -3.70
CA ALA A 18 -1.99 -3.44 -3.24
C ALA A 18 -1.01 -2.93 -4.31
N ALA A 19 -0.29 -3.82 -4.98
CA ALA A 19 0.62 -3.47 -6.07
C ALA A 19 -0.14 -2.82 -7.24
N ALA A 20 -1.21 -3.45 -7.72
CA ALA A 20 -2.02 -2.96 -8.82
C ALA A 20 -2.61 -1.57 -8.50
N PHE A 21 -3.14 -1.39 -7.29
CA PHE A 21 -3.64 -0.09 -6.82
C PHE A 21 -2.57 1.00 -6.90
N ASN A 22 -1.38 0.74 -6.35
CA ASN A 22 -0.30 1.73 -6.35
C ASN A 22 0.26 1.98 -7.76
N PHE A 23 0.26 0.98 -8.65
CA PHE A 23 0.61 1.22 -10.05
C PHE A 23 -0.39 2.13 -10.76
N LEU A 24 -1.70 1.89 -10.58
CA LEU A 24 -2.73 2.70 -11.23
C LEU A 24 -2.70 4.16 -10.73
N ILE A 25 -2.66 4.37 -9.41
CA ILE A 25 -2.62 5.71 -8.82
C ILE A 25 -1.30 6.41 -9.14
N GLY A 26 -0.17 5.70 -9.03
CA GLY A 26 1.13 6.27 -9.35
C GLY A 26 1.25 6.66 -10.83
N LEU A 27 0.78 5.79 -11.74
CA LEU A 27 0.79 6.07 -13.18
C LEU A 27 -0.12 7.24 -13.54
N ALA A 28 -1.33 7.32 -12.96
CA ALA A 28 -2.21 8.46 -13.14
C ALA A 28 -1.52 9.77 -12.70
N GLY A 29 -0.93 9.78 -11.50
CA GLY A 29 -0.21 10.95 -10.98
C GLY A 29 0.98 11.37 -11.83
N MET A 30 1.66 10.43 -12.50
CA MET A 30 2.78 10.72 -13.42
C MET A 30 2.35 11.26 -14.79
N LEU A 31 1.23 10.77 -15.33
CA LEU A 31 0.87 10.98 -16.73
C LEU A 31 -0.24 12.02 -16.95
N MET A 32 -1.00 12.38 -15.93
CA MET A 32 -2.03 13.41 -16.04
C MET A 32 -1.41 14.75 -16.50
N PRO A 33 -2.00 15.42 -17.51
CA PRO A 33 -1.49 16.69 -18.04
C PRO A 33 -1.35 17.77 -16.96
N GLU A 34 -2.32 17.83 -16.06
CA GLU A 34 -2.40 18.76 -14.93
C GLU A 34 -1.40 18.49 -13.80
N SER A 35 -0.66 17.37 -13.81
CA SER A 35 0.29 17.05 -12.74
C SER A 35 1.52 17.96 -12.76
N SER A 36 1.74 18.67 -11.65
CA SER A 36 2.98 19.39 -11.34
C SER A 36 4.18 18.44 -11.28
N ILE A 37 5.41 18.98 -11.31
CA ILE A 37 6.64 18.19 -11.16
C ILE A 37 6.63 17.42 -9.82
N ASP A 38 6.19 18.07 -8.75
CA ASP A 38 6.05 17.44 -7.43
C ASP A 38 5.01 16.32 -7.47
N GLY A 39 3.85 16.56 -8.09
CA GLY A 39 2.80 15.55 -8.26
C GLY A 39 3.26 14.33 -9.06
N ARG A 40 4.05 14.54 -10.12
CA ARG A 40 4.66 13.45 -10.91
C ARG A 40 5.70 12.67 -10.10
N THR A 41 6.49 13.36 -9.29
CA THR A 41 7.49 12.74 -8.41
C THR A 41 6.81 11.89 -7.34
N ILE A 42 5.73 12.40 -6.73
CA ILE A 42 4.90 11.64 -5.80
C ILE A 42 4.29 10.42 -6.51
N GLY A 43 3.77 10.60 -7.73
CA GLY A 43 3.25 9.49 -8.55
C GLY A 43 4.30 8.40 -8.82
N LEU A 44 5.53 8.78 -9.12
CA LEU A 44 6.65 7.85 -9.30
C LEU A 44 6.96 7.08 -8.00
N LEU A 45 6.96 7.75 -6.85
CA LEU A 45 7.18 7.10 -5.55
C LEU A 45 6.06 6.12 -5.20
N ILE A 46 4.80 6.49 -5.45
CA ILE A 46 3.63 5.60 -5.29
C ILE A 46 3.79 4.38 -6.20
N PHE A 47 4.15 4.59 -7.47
CA PHE A 47 4.41 3.49 -8.41
C PHE A 47 5.54 2.56 -7.93
N ALA A 48 6.62 3.13 -7.39
CA ALA A 48 7.74 2.35 -6.83
C ALA A 48 7.30 1.50 -5.63
N PHE A 49 6.42 2.01 -4.76
CA PHE A 49 5.80 1.17 -3.72
C PHE A 49 4.97 0.02 -4.31
N GLY A 50 4.32 0.23 -5.45
CA GLY A 50 3.68 -0.85 -6.21
C GLY A 50 4.65 -1.98 -6.57
N LEU A 51 5.88 -1.65 -7.00
CA LEU A 51 6.92 -2.66 -7.29
C LEU A 51 7.31 -3.43 -6.02
N VAL A 52 7.45 -2.73 -4.89
CA VAL A 52 7.76 -3.37 -3.61
C VAL A 52 6.68 -4.38 -3.24
N TYR A 53 5.40 -4.01 -3.33
CA TYR A 53 4.29 -4.92 -2.99
C TYR A 53 4.19 -6.09 -3.98
N PHE A 54 4.48 -5.87 -5.26
CA PHE A 54 4.57 -6.93 -6.26
C PHE A 54 5.67 -7.94 -5.92
N ILE A 55 6.85 -7.47 -5.50
CA ILE A 55 7.94 -8.35 -5.03
C ILE A 55 7.49 -9.12 -3.79
N VAL A 56 6.85 -8.47 -2.82
CA VAL A 56 6.32 -9.14 -1.62
C VAL A 56 5.28 -10.19 -1.99
N ALA A 57 4.41 -9.95 -2.98
CA ALA A 57 3.40 -10.92 -3.42
C ALA A 57 4.01 -12.23 -3.96
N SER A 58 5.25 -12.19 -4.47
CA SER A 58 5.94 -13.37 -4.96
C SER A 58 6.30 -14.35 -3.84
N ASP A 59 6.81 -13.83 -2.73
CA ASP A 59 7.17 -14.57 -1.51
C ASP A 59 6.98 -13.67 -0.27
N PRO A 60 5.76 -13.63 0.30
CA PRO A 60 5.46 -12.76 1.43
C PRO A 60 6.28 -13.10 2.68
N ILE A 61 6.66 -14.37 2.84
CA ILE A 61 7.42 -14.82 4.00
C ILE A 61 8.84 -14.26 3.91
N ARG A 62 9.47 -14.31 2.73
CA ARG A 62 10.84 -13.83 2.56
C ARG A 62 10.94 -12.30 2.58
N TYR A 63 10.05 -11.61 1.89
CA TYR A 63 10.16 -10.17 1.66
C TYR A 63 9.32 -9.31 2.61
N GLY A 64 8.46 -9.92 3.43
CA GLY A 64 7.48 -9.22 4.27
C GLY A 64 8.02 -8.09 5.14
N LYS A 65 9.27 -8.16 5.64
CA LYS A 65 9.86 -7.11 6.48
C LYS A 65 9.94 -5.74 5.79
N VAL A 66 10.01 -5.69 4.46
CA VAL A 66 10.03 -4.44 3.69
C VAL A 66 8.71 -3.67 3.80
N LEU A 67 7.62 -4.33 4.20
CA LEU A 67 6.30 -3.71 4.36
C LEU A 67 6.29 -2.62 5.42
N TRP A 68 7.23 -2.57 6.36
CA TRP A 68 7.37 -1.45 7.29
C TRP A 68 7.56 -0.10 6.57
N ALA A 69 8.28 -0.09 5.44
CA ALA A 69 8.39 1.12 4.61
C ALA A 69 7.02 1.51 4.03
N GLY A 70 6.22 0.52 3.61
CA GLY A 70 4.86 0.73 3.11
C GLY A 70 3.89 1.21 4.19
N VAL A 71 3.99 0.66 5.41
CA VAL A 71 3.21 1.10 6.58
C VAL A 71 3.52 2.56 6.88
N LEU A 72 4.80 2.91 7.04
CA LEU A 72 5.21 4.28 7.34
C LEU A 72 4.77 5.25 6.24
N GLY A 73 4.97 4.87 4.97
CA GLY A 73 4.55 5.68 3.83
C GLY A 73 3.04 5.95 3.83
N LYS A 74 2.22 4.91 3.95
CA LYS A 74 0.75 5.04 3.91
C LYS A 74 0.18 5.75 5.13
N VAL A 75 0.66 5.43 6.33
CA VAL A 75 0.24 6.14 7.55
C VAL A 75 0.65 7.61 7.48
N GLY A 76 1.85 7.91 7.01
CA GLY A 76 2.32 9.28 6.82
C GLY A 76 1.46 10.05 5.82
N VAL A 77 1.15 9.47 4.67
CA VAL A 77 0.27 10.09 3.66
C VAL A 77 -1.13 10.36 4.22
N VAL A 78 -1.73 9.40 4.92
CA VAL A 78 -3.05 9.58 5.56
C VAL A 78 -3.01 10.65 6.66
N ALA A 79 -1.95 10.69 7.47
CA ALA A 79 -1.82 11.68 8.53
C ALA A 79 -1.62 13.10 7.98
N LEU A 80 -0.87 13.24 6.89
CA LEU A 80 -0.58 14.53 6.28
C LEU A 80 -1.75 15.08 5.46
N LEU A 81 -2.43 14.23 4.69
CA LEU A 81 -3.49 14.65 3.76
C LEU A 81 -4.91 14.43 4.31
N GLY A 82 -5.10 13.50 5.25
CA GLY A 82 -6.41 13.17 5.81
C GLY A 82 -7.16 14.38 6.38
N PRO A 83 -6.54 15.26 7.19
CA PRO A 83 -7.24 16.41 7.76
C PRO A 83 -7.83 17.37 6.73
N SER A 84 -7.15 17.59 5.60
CA SER A 84 -7.65 18.45 4.53
C SER A 84 -8.69 17.73 3.67
N GLU A 85 -8.47 16.46 3.34
CA GLU A 85 -9.30 15.72 2.39
C GLU A 85 -10.60 15.17 2.99
N PHE A 86 -10.64 14.89 4.29
CA PHE A 86 -11.88 14.54 5.00
C PHE A 86 -12.63 15.75 5.55
N GLY A 87 -12.10 16.96 5.34
CA GLY A 87 -12.81 18.22 5.56
C GLY A 87 -13.84 18.51 4.48
N GLY A 88 -14.67 19.55 4.69
CA GLY A 88 -15.78 19.89 3.79
C GLY A 88 -15.40 20.34 2.37
N GLU A 89 -14.12 20.53 2.09
CA GLU A 89 -13.59 21.01 0.79
C GLU A 89 -12.73 19.96 0.06
N GLY A 90 -12.61 18.74 0.60
CA GLY A 90 -11.75 17.69 0.06
C GLY A 90 -12.27 17.02 -1.21
N SER A 91 -11.36 16.39 -1.96
CA SER A 91 -11.72 15.61 -3.14
C SER A 91 -12.19 14.22 -2.74
N ALA A 92 -13.42 13.86 -3.12
CA ALA A 92 -13.96 12.52 -2.87
C ALA A 92 -13.06 11.40 -3.44
N LEU A 93 -12.40 11.65 -4.56
CA LEU A 93 -11.44 10.70 -5.15
C LEU A 93 -10.20 10.53 -4.27
N ILE A 94 -9.62 11.63 -3.79
CA ILE A 94 -8.42 11.58 -2.93
C ILE A 94 -8.77 10.94 -1.59
N ALA A 95 -9.91 11.29 -0.98
CA ALA A 95 -10.41 10.65 0.24
C ALA A 95 -10.59 9.13 0.09
N ALA A 96 -11.08 8.66 -1.07
CA ALA A 96 -11.17 7.24 -1.37
C ALA A 96 -9.79 6.57 -1.49
N VAL A 97 -8.82 7.24 -2.14
CA VAL A 97 -7.43 6.76 -2.22
C VAL A 97 -6.80 6.67 -0.84
N LEU A 98 -6.97 7.68 0.01
CA LEU A 98 -6.48 7.69 1.40
C LEU A 98 -7.08 6.57 2.24
N THR A 99 -8.38 6.30 2.05
CA THR A 99 -9.05 5.19 2.73
C THR A 99 -8.48 3.85 2.28
N GLY A 100 -8.26 3.67 0.96
CA GLY A 100 -7.57 2.50 0.43
C GLY A 100 -6.18 2.33 1.04
N ASP A 101 -5.41 3.42 1.14
CA ASP A 101 -4.08 3.41 1.76
C ASP A 101 -4.11 3.05 3.25
N ALA A 102 -5.08 3.56 4.00
CA ALA A 102 -5.28 3.19 5.40
C ALA A 102 -5.60 1.69 5.54
N LEU A 103 -6.45 1.14 4.68
CA LEU A 103 -6.80 -0.29 4.67
C LEU A 103 -5.59 -1.16 4.32
N PHE A 104 -4.77 -0.75 3.33
CA PHE A 104 -3.55 -1.48 3.00
C PHE A 104 -2.53 -1.42 4.14
N ALA A 105 -2.34 -0.25 4.76
CA ALA A 105 -1.44 -0.10 5.91
C ALA A 105 -1.87 -1.01 7.06
N PHE A 106 -3.17 -1.06 7.35
CA PHE A 106 -3.72 -1.98 8.35
C PHE A 106 -3.46 -3.45 7.99
N GLY A 107 -3.72 -3.85 6.75
CA GLY A 107 -3.43 -5.21 6.29
C GLY A 107 -1.94 -5.58 6.37
N PHE A 108 -1.04 -4.63 6.08
CA PHE A 108 0.41 -4.82 6.26
C PHE A 108 0.78 -5.05 7.72
N LEU A 109 0.21 -4.28 8.64
CA LEU A 109 0.42 -4.46 10.08
C LEU A 109 -0.07 -5.83 10.55
N VAL A 110 -1.29 -6.22 10.16
CA VAL A 110 -1.84 -7.54 10.49
C VAL A 110 -0.89 -8.64 10.00
N PHE A 111 -0.46 -8.59 8.73
CA PHE A 111 0.48 -9.57 8.18
C PHE A 111 1.81 -9.61 8.95
N LEU A 112 2.39 -8.45 9.25
CA LEU A 112 3.67 -8.34 9.94
C LEU A 112 3.60 -8.93 11.35
N PHE A 113 2.54 -8.66 12.10
CA PHE A 113 2.37 -9.19 13.45
C PHE A 113 2.05 -10.67 13.46
N THR A 114 1.16 -11.15 12.60
CA THR A 114 0.87 -12.60 12.50
C THR A 114 2.11 -13.41 12.11
N LYS A 115 2.99 -12.84 11.27
CA LYS A 115 4.27 -13.48 10.92
C LYS A 115 5.29 -13.44 12.06
N ALA A 116 5.38 -12.34 12.80
CA ALA A 116 6.34 -12.18 13.90
C ALA A 116 6.12 -13.23 15.00
N ASP A 117 4.86 -13.52 15.32
CA ASP A 117 4.49 -14.54 16.31
C ASP A 117 4.84 -15.98 15.86
N SER A 118 5.04 -16.18 14.56
CA SER A 118 5.28 -17.50 13.96
C SER A 118 6.76 -17.88 13.83
N GLN A 119 7.70 -16.99 14.16
CA GLN A 119 9.13 -17.32 14.17
C GLN A 119 9.66 -17.39 15.61
N PRO A 120 10.06 -18.58 16.12
CA PRO A 120 10.76 -18.65 17.39
C PRO A 120 12.12 -17.95 17.23
N GLY A 121 12.42 -17.04 18.16
CA GLY A 121 13.71 -16.33 18.23
C GLY A 121 14.89 -17.25 18.48
#